data_AF-A0A512BJE2-F1
#
_entry.id   AF-A0A512BJE2-F1
#
_cell.length_a   1.000
_cell.length_b   1.000
_cell.length_c   1.000
_cell.angle_alpha   90.00
_cell.angle_beta   90.00
_cell.angle_gamma   90.00
#
_symmetry.space_group_name_H-M   'P 1'
#
loop_
_entity.id
_entity.type
_entity.pdbx_description
1 polymer ?
#
loop_
_entity_poly.entity_id
_entity_poly.type
_entity_poly.pdbx_seq_one_letter_code
_entity_poly.pdbx_strand_id
1 'polypeptide(L)'
;MSNFTNVANELAKKFISAKDKKYVLNKIIYDINYLVYTDTKEPLSYKSKSAIIKYIFEVVAGRKALILAKGETLTPNFSDVVVFFERRSSILKHLRNGVKSQQKLN
;
A
#
# COMPACT_ATOMS: atom_id res chain seq x y z
N MET A 1 7.61 0.92 15.99
CA MET A 1 7.80 1.28 14.57
C MET A 1 7.59 0.09 13.61
N SER A 2 7.23 -1.10 14.11
CA SER A 2 7.13 -2.37 13.37
C SER A 2 5.76 -2.69 12.74
N ASN A 3 4.64 -2.10 13.22
CA ASN A 3 3.32 -2.66 12.90
C ASN A 3 2.88 -2.52 11.43
N PHE A 4 3.21 -1.42 10.74
CA PHE A 4 2.76 -1.22 9.35
C PHE A 4 3.81 -1.60 8.31
N THR A 5 5.08 -1.72 8.71
CA THR A 5 6.19 -2.01 7.82
C THR A 5 6.05 -3.38 7.17
N ASN A 6 5.66 -4.41 7.95
CA ASN A 6 5.46 -5.75 7.42
C ASN A 6 4.30 -5.79 6.42
N VAL A 7 3.17 -5.16 6.76
CA VAL A 7 2.01 -5.06 5.86
C VAL A 7 2.37 -4.31 4.59
N ALA A 8 3.06 -3.17 4.70
CA ALA A 8 3.50 -2.39 3.56
C ALA A 8 4.49 -3.15 2.67
N ASN A 9 5.38 -3.93 3.27
CA ASN A 9 6.34 -4.78 2.55
C ASN A 9 5.62 -5.87 1.73
N GLU A 10 4.64 -6.55 2.32
CA GLU A 10 3.84 -7.56 1.62
C GLU A 10 2.99 -6.96 0.49
N LEU A 11 2.42 -5.76 0.70
CA LEU A 11 1.69 -5.05 -0.36
C LEU A 11 2.63 -4.59 -1.48
N ALA A 12 3.85 -4.15 -1.15
CA ALA A 12 4.87 -3.80 -2.14
C ALA A 12 5.30 -5.01 -2.98
N LYS A 13 5.53 -6.18 -2.35
CA LYS A 13 5.78 -7.44 -3.06
C LYS A 13 4.67 -7.75 -4.05
N LYS A 14 3.42 -7.72 -3.60
CA LYS A 14 2.25 -7.98 -4.45
C LYS A 14 2.21 -7.08 -5.67
N PHE A 15 2.49 -5.78 -5.50
CA PHE A 15 2.51 -4.82 -6.60
C PHE A 15 3.64 -5.10 -7.59
N ILE A 16 4.87 -5.30 -7.11
CA ILE A 16 6.05 -5.50 -7.97
C ILE A 16 5.95 -6.84 -8.73
N SER A 17 5.42 -7.89 -8.10
CA SER A 17 5.23 -9.20 -8.74
C SER A 17 4.03 -9.27 -9.70
N ALA A 18 3.14 -8.29 -9.68
CA ALA A 18 1.91 -8.33 -10.48
C ALA A 18 2.16 -8.13 -11.97
N LYS A 19 1.39 -8.85 -12.82
CA LYS A 19 1.31 -8.56 -14.26
C LYS A 19 0.42 -7.33 -14.52
N ASP A 20 -0.76 -7.29 -13.91
CA ASP A 20 -1.67 -6.13 -13.99
C ASP A 20 -1.48 -5.19 -12.79
N LYS A 21 -0.62 -4.19 -13.00
CA LYS A 21 -0.26 -3.20 -11.99
C LYS A 21 -1.45 -2.34 -11.57
N LYS A 22 -2.31 -1.96 -12.52
CA LYS A 22 -3.45 -1.06 -12.26
C LYS A 22 -4.50 -1.75 -11.40
N TYR A 23 -4.83 -3.00 -11.74
CA TYR A 23 -5.76 -3.82 -10.95
C TYR A 23 -5.22 -4.07 -9.55
N VAL A 24 -3.95 -4.52 -9.42
CA VAL A 24 -3.37 -4.84 -8.12
C VAL A 24 -3.23 -3.60 -7.25
N LEU A 25 -2.90 -2.44 -7.81
CA LEU A 25 -2.88 -1.18 -7.07
C LEU A 25 -4.26 -0.81 -6.50
N ASN A 26 -5.33 -0.96 -7.28
CA ASN A 26 -6.69 -0.74 -6.79
C ASN A 26 -7.05 -1.69 -5.65
N LYS A 27 -6.66 -2.97 -5.77
CA LYS A 27 -6.84 -3.97 -4.72
C LYS A 27 -6.05 -3.61 -3.45
N ILE A 28 -4.81 -3.15 -3.58
CA ILE A 28 -3.99 -2.68 -2.44
C ILE A 28 -4.68 -1.51 -1.73
N ILE A 29 -5.22 -0.54 -2.47
CA ILE A 29 -5.95 0.59 -1.87
C ILE A 29 -7.19 0.10 -1.10
N TYR A 30 -7.92 -0.85 -1.67
CA TYR A 30 -9.05 -1.50 -1.02
C TYR A 30 -8.59 -2.20 0.26
N ASP A 31 -7.60 -3.10 0.18
CA ASP A 31 -7.06 -3.84 1.32
C ASP A 31 -6.63 -2.89 2.44
N ILE A 32 -5.90 -1.81 2.13
CA ILE A 32 -5.47 -0.78 3.10
C ILE A 32 -6.65 -0.10 3.76
N ASN A 33 -7.72 0.17 3.00
CA ASN A 33 -8.91 0.79 3.57
C ASN A 33 -9.56 -0.12 4.60
N TYR A 34 -9.59 -1.44 4.39
CA TYR A 34 -10.17 -2.42 5.30
C TYR A 34 -9.26 -2.86 6.45
N LEU A 35 -8.01 -2.37 6.50
CA LEU A 35 -7.16 -2.62 7.66
C LEU A 35 -7.76 -1.98 8.92
N VAL A 36 -7.65 -2.73 10.02
CA VAL A 36 -8.02 -2.30 11.37
C VAL A 36 -6.82 -2.46 12.30
N TYR A 37 -6.79 -1.66 13.38
CA TYR A 37 -5.82 -1.86 14.46
C TYR A 37 -6.10 -3.17 15.18
N THR A 38 -5.05 -3.96 15.46
CA THR A 38 -5.20 -5.27 16.11
C THR A 38 -5.86 -5.15 17.49
N ASP A 39 -5.49 -4.11 18.24
CA ASP A 39 -5.90 -3.93 19.64
C ASP A 39 -7.30 -3.33 19.76
N THR A 40 -7.58 -2.25 19.02
CA THR A 40 -8.87 -1.54 19.12
C THR A 40 -9.93 -2.06 18.15
N LYS A 41 -9.53 -2.86 17.13
CA LYS A 41 -10.36 -3.24 15.98
C LYS A 41 -10.91 -2.06 15.18
N GLU A 42 -10.43 -0.85 15.45
CA GLU A 42 -10.87 0.34 14.74
C GLU A 42 -10.20 0.47 13.37
N PRO A 43 -10.87 1.09 12.39
CA PRO A 43 -10.27 1.40 11.10
C PRO A 43 -9.00 2.23 11.23
N LEU A 44 -8.02 1.97 10.37
CA LEU A 44 -6.81 2.80 10.32
C LEU A 44 -7.15 4.27 10.01
N SER A 45 -6.49 5.19 10.72
CA SER A 45 -6.55 6.61 10.39
C SER A 45 -5.99 6.89 8.98
N TYR A 46 -6.43 7.99 8.36
CA TYR A 46 -5.88 8.43 7.08
C TYR A 46 -4.34 8.57 7.11
N LYS A 47 -3.80 9.07 8.23
CA LYS A 47 -2.35 9.23 8.43
C LYS A 47 -1.64 7.88 8.35
N SER A 48 -2.18 6.85 9.00
CA SER A 48 -1.63 5.48 8.97
C SER A 48 -1.73 4.87 7.58
N LYS A 49 -2.89 4.99 6.92
CA LYS A 49 -3.09 4.51 5.54
C LYS A 49 -2.12 5.19 4.56
N SER A 50 -1.93 6.49 4.69
CA SER A 50 -0.98 7.26 3.87
C SER A 50 0.47 6.86 4.13
N ALA A 51 0.83 6.50 5.37
CA ALA A 51 2.18 6.02 5.68
C ALA A 51 2.48 4.66 5.01
N ILE A 52 1.49 3.75 4.97
CA ILE A 52 1.61 2.47 4.24
C ILE A 52 1.85 2.70 2.75
N ILE A 53 1.03 3.54 2.11
CA ILE A 53 1.21 3.89 0.68
C ILE A 53 2.57 4.54 0.43
N LYS A 54 3.00 5.46 1.30
CA LYS A 54 4.31 6.11 1.17
C LYS A 54 5.43 5.09 1.24
N TYR A 55 5.35 4.14 2.16
CA TYR A 55 6.34 3.06 2.26
C TYR A 55 6.39 2.22 0.98
N ILE A 56 5.23 1.80 0.46
CA ILE A 56 5.15 1.04 -0.80
C ILE A 56 5.81 1.83 -1.93
N PHE A 57 5.53 3.12 -2.03
CA PHE A 57 6.16 4.00 -3.03
C PHE A 57 7.68 4.09 -2.85
N GLU A 58 8.18 4.24 -1.62
CA GLU A 58 9.62 4.28 -1.36
C GLU A 58 10.33 2.99 -1.79
N VAL A 59 9.67 1.84 -1.62
CA VAL A 59 10.18 0.54 -2.10
C VAL A 59 10.16 0.48 -3.62
N VAL A 60 9.03 0.82 -4.26
CA VAL A 60 8.88 0.81 -5.73
C VAL A 60 9.86 1.78 -6.40
N ALA A 61 10.12 2.92 -5.79
CA ALA A 61 11.07 3.92 -6.28
C ALA A 61 12.54 3.57 -6.00
N GLY A 62 12.82 2.40 -5.40
CA GLY A 62 14.18 1.95 -5.05
C GLY A 62 14.85 2.76 -3.93
N ARG A 63 14.09 3.60 -3.20
CA ARG A 63 14.60 4.41 -2.07
C ARG A 63 14.66 3.60 -0.78
N LYS A 64 13.97 2.47 -0.74
CA LYS A 64 13.91 1.56 0.41
C LYS A 64 14.06 0.12 -0.06
N ALA A 65 14.86 -0.65 0.66
CA ALA A 65 15.02 -2.06 0.37
C ALA A 65 13.72 -2.82 0.65
N LEU A 66 13.32 -3.69 -0.28
CA LEU A 66 12.26 -4.65 -0.06
C LEU A 66 12.80 -5.79 0.81
N ILE A 67 12.09 -6.13 1.88
CA ILE A 67 12.46 -7.25 2.74
C ILE A 67 11.98 -8.53 2.07
N LEU A 68 12.93 -9.28 1.53
CA LEU A 68 12.71 -10.51 0.78
C LEU A 68 13.13 -11.74 1.61
N ALA A 69 12.53 -12.90 1.33
CA ALA A 69 13.03 -14.15 1.89
C ALA A 69 14.41 -14.47 1.31
N LYS A 70 15.20 -15.29 2.02
CA LYS A 70 16.57 -15.63 1.58
C LYS A 70 16.54 -16.29 0.20
N GLY A 71 17.15 -15.63 -0.80
CA GLY A 71 17.21 -16.11 -2.19
C GLY A 71 16.16 -15.51 -3.14
N GLU A 72 15.19 -14.74 -2.64
CA GLU A 72 14.27 -13.99 -3.50
C GLU A 72 14.93 -12.69 -3.96
N THR A 73 14.84 -12.42 -5.27
CA THR A 73 15.18 -11.12 -5.85
C THR A 73 13.93 -10.55 -6.51
N LEU A 74 13.59 -9.33 -6.12
CA LEU A 74 12.44 -8.62 -6.65
C LEU A 74 12.84 -7.17 -6.87
N THR A 75 13.12 -6.83 -8.12
CA THR A 75 13.54 -5.50 -8.53
C THR A 75 12.35 -4.77 -9.15
N PRO A 76 11.94 -3.63 -8.58
CA PRO A 76 10.99 -2.75 -9.24
C PRO A 76 11.56 -2.30 -10.59
N ASN A 77 10.71 -2.20 -11.60
CA ASN A 77 11.08 -1.63 -12.89
C ASN A 77 10.55 -0.19 -13.04
N PHE A 78 11.02 0.54 -14.04
CA PHE A 78 10.59 1.93 -14.25
C PHE A 78 9.07 2.07 -14.46
N SER A 79 8.44 1.08 -15.11
CA SER A 79 6.99 1.10 -15.34
C SER A 79 6.18 1.03 -14.04
N ASP A 80 6.71 0.36 -13.01
CA ASP A 80 6.10 0.31 -11.68
C ASP A 80 6.00 1.71 -11.06
N VAL A 81 7.07 2.49 -11.19
CA VAL A 81 7.15 3.87 -10.70
C VAL A 81 6.16 4.76 -11.43
N VAL A 82 6.08 4.64 -12.76
CA VAL A 82 5.16 5.43 -13.60
C VAL A 82 3.71 5.16 -13.22
N VAL A 83 3.30 3.89 -13.16
CA VAL A 83 1.92 3.52 -12.81
C VAL A 83 1.55 4.04 -11.42
N PHE A 84 2.46 3.94 -10.45
CA PHE A 84 2.21 4.44 -9.10
C PHE A 84 2.08 5.97 -9.06
N PHE A 85 2.92 6.68 -9.83
CA PHE A 85 2.92 8.14 -9.89
C PHE A 85 1.64 8.68 -10.55
N GLU A 86 1.25 8.15 -11.71
CA GLU A 86 0.01 8.52 -12.41
C GLU A 86 -1.23 8.36 -11.52
N ARG A 87 -1.22 7.32 -10.67
CA ARG A 87 -2.36 6.99 -9.81
C ARG A 87 -2.33 7.68 -8.45
N ARG A 88 -1.27 8.41 -8.11
CA ARG A 88 -1.07 9.01 -6.78
C ARG A 88 -2.26 9.83 -6.30
N SER A 89 -2.77 10.75 -7.12
CA SER A 89 -3.92 11.60 -6.75
C SER A 89 -5.18 10.77 -6.52
N SER A 90 -5.41 9.74 -7.34
CA SER A 90 -6.52 8.81 -7.21
C SER A 90 -6.42 8.00 -5.91
N ILE A 91 -5.23 7.46 -5.60
CA ILE A 91 -4.95 6.72 -4.37
C ILE A 91 -5.32 7.57 -3.15
N LEU A 92 -4.82 8.81 -3.08
CA LEU A 92 -5.08 9.70 -1.94
C LEU A 92 -6.57 10.02 -1.79
N LYS A 93 -7.30 10.22 -2.89
CA LYS A 93 -8.75 10.43 -2.90
C LYS A 93 -9.50 9.19 -2.37
N HIS A 94 -9.14 7.99 -2.83
CA HIS A 94 -9.78 6.75 -2.39
C HIS A 94 -9.49 6.41 -0.93
N LEU A 95 -8.30 6.70 -0.43
CA LEU A 95 -7.99 6.53 1.00
C LEU A 95 -8.82 7.46 1.88
N ARG A 96 -8.98 8.72 1.47
CA ARG A 96 -9.81 9.69 2.21
C ARG A 96 -11.28 9.26 2.21
N ASN A 97 -11.79 8.78 1.08
CA ASN A 97 -13.18 8.33 0.97
C ASN A 97 -13.46 7.04 1.74
N GLY A 98 -12.51 6.09 1.76
CA GLY A 98 -12.65 4.83 2.50
C GLY A 98 -12.87 5.05 4.00
N VAL A 99 -12.22 6.05 4.59
CA VAL A 99 -12.45 6.45 6.00
C VAL A 99 -13.90 6.90 6.20
N LYS A 100 -14.43 7.75 5.31
CA LYS A 100 -15.82 8.24 5.40
C LYS A 100 -16.85 7.11 5.24
N SER A 101 -16.58 6.16 4.36
CA SER A 101 -17.50 5.04 4.12
C SER A 101 -17.51 4.05 5.28
N GLN A 102 -16.35 3.76 5.90
CA GLN A 102 -16.29 2.90 7.08
C GLN A 102 -16.96 3.52 8.31
N GLN A 103 -16.83 4.83 8.50
CA GLN A 103 -17.53 5.55 9.58
C GLN A 103 -19.06 5.52 9.44
N LYS A 104 -19.61 5.24 8.25
CA LYS A 104 -21.05 5.11 8.03
C LYS A 104 -21.58 3.68 8.24
N LEU A 105 -20.69 2.70 8.33
CA LEU A 105 -21.02 1.28 8.47
C LEU A 105 -20.89 0.79 9.92
N ASN A 106 -20.24 1.57 10.78
CA ASN A 106 -20.17 1.40 12.23
C ASN A 106 -21.17 2.35 12.90
#